data_AF-A0A936MQ43-F1
#
_entry.id   AF-A0A936MQ43-F1
#
_cell.length_a   1.000
_cell.length_b   1.000
_cell.length_c   1.000
_cell.angle_alpha   90.00
_cell.angle_beta   90.00
_cell.angle_gamma   90.00
#
_symmetry.space_group_name_H-M   'P 1'
#
loop_
_entity.id
_entity.type
_entity.pdbx_description
1 polymer ?
#
loop_
_entity_poly.entity_id
_entity_poly.type
_entity_poly.pdbx_seq_one_letter_code
_entity_poly.pdbx_strand_id
1 'polypeptide(L)'
;MAIGLFAPTIAHATDDDGAYGRYDGDLDLRIGAGVAVMQEGPALAAFASAMLLSSAGVYVHYTDAFDEGRRTPRSISTGLVIEPLFLARTAFNLQIGSGRLDLAIDSFAIGLGAYWTIPRLPTNPLNEPGLEFSLGFGLPILASATGPVLGVRAALRASPAAMSGAERFGLVEQGAQLSFTLAWRQLAAAHLIDARDRAVR
;
A
#
# COMPACT_ATOMS: atom_id res chain seq x y z
N MET A 1 16.82 -27.87 -31.69
CA MET A 1 15.61 -27.97 -30.84
C MET A 1 16.08 -28.45 -29.47
N ALA A 2 16.36 -27.53 -28.55
CA ALA A 2 16.93 -27.84 -27.24
C ALA A 2 15.81 -27.79 -26.19
N ILE A 3 15.55 -28.92 -25.54
CA ILE A 3 14.58 -29.07 -24.46
C ILE A 3 15.29 -28.61 -23.18
N GLY A 4 14.94 -27.42 -22.69
CA GLY A 4 15.41 -26.93 -21.41
C GLY A 4 14.73 -27.68 -20.27
N LEU A 5 15.50 -28.49 -19.54
CA LEU A 5 15.07 -29.10 -18.28
C LEU A 5 14.92 -27.99 -17.24
N PHE A 6 13.68 -27.62 -16.89
CA PHE A 6 13.43 -26.85 -15.68
C PHE A 6 13.52 -27.80 -14.49
N ALA A 7 14.68 -27.86 -13.86
CA ALA A 7 14.82 -28.50 -12.56
C ALA A 7 14.16 -27.59 -11.51
N PRO A 8 13.10 -28.03 -10.81
CA PRO A 8 12.61 -27.28 -9.66
C PRO A 8 13.65 -27.39 -8.55
N THR A 9 14.33 -26.27 -8.26
CA THR A 9 15.16 -26.19 -7.06
C THR A 9 14.21 -26.24 -5.86
N ILE A 10 14.20 -27.36 -5.15
CA ILE A 10 13.50 -27.45 -3.87
C ILE A 10 14.32 -26.58 -2.90
N ALA A 11 13.74 -25.44 -2.51
CA ALA A 11 14.34 -24.57 -1.51
C ALA A 11 14.49 -25.35 -0.20
N HIS A 12 15.74 -25.53 0.24
CA HIS A 12 16.03 -26.01 1.58
C HIS A 12 15.84 -24.82 2.54
N ALA A 13 14.75 -24.84 3.30
CA ALA A 13 14.65 -23.99 4.48
C ALA A 13 15.79 -24.43 5.43
N THR A 14 16.67 -23.50 5.78
CA THR A 14 17.43 -23.61 7.02
C THR A 14 16.41 -23.42 8.15
N ASP A 15 16.53 -24.15 9.26
CA ASP A 15 15.53 -24.28 10.34
C ASP A 15 15.11 -22.97 11.06
N ASP A 16 15.40 -21.78 10.49
CA ASP A 16 15.20 -20.43 11.04
C ASP A 16 14.48 -19.44 10.09
N ASP A 17 14.14 -19.80 8.84
CA ASP A 17 13.63 -18.83 7.86
C ASP A 17 12.09 -18.85 7.73
N GLY A 18 11.39 -18.08 8.57
CA GLY A 18 9.95 -17.82 8.48
C GLY A 18 9.53 -16.98 7.26
N ALA A 19 10.10 -17.24 6.08
CA ALA A 19 9.94 -16.55 4.79
C ALA A 19 10.42 -15.08 4.78
N TYR A 20 11.70 -14.85 5.09
CA TYR A 20 12.38 -13.55 5.16
C TYR A 20 11.95 -12.70 6.37
N GLY A 21 11.58 -13.36 7.47
CA GLY A 21 11.15 -12.72 8.73
C GLY A 21 9.69 -12.25 8.73
N ARG A 22 8.87 -12.65 7.75
CA ARG A 22 7.44 -12.22 7.67
C ARG A 22 6.56 -12.78 8.78
N TYR A 23 6.97 -13.87 9.42
CA TYR A 23 6.23 -14.48 10.52
C TYR A 23 6.74 -14.07 11.91
N ASP A 24 7.67 -13.11 11.97
CA ASP A 24 8.20 -12.59 13.25
C ASP A 24 7.16 -11.75 14.01
N GLY A 25 6.05 -11.39 13.36
CA GLY A 25 4.95 -10.66 13.95
C GLY A 25 3.66 -10.84 13.16
N ASP A 26 2.53 -10.59 13.83
CA ASP A 26 1.20 -10.65 13.23
C ASP A 26 0.71 -9.27 12.75
N LEU A 27 1.39 -8.19 13.09
CA LEU A 27 1.08 -6.84 12.66
C LEU A 27 2.24 -6.24 11.83
N ASP A 28 1.96 -5.90 10.58
CA ASP A 28 2.86 -5.20 9.66
C ASP A 28 2.50 -3.71 9.63
N LEU A 29 3.40 -2.90 10.18
CA LEU A 29 3.28 -1.45 10.24
C LEU A 29 4.21 -0.81 9.21
N ARG A 30 3.68 0.12 8.43
CA ARG A 30 4.46 0.90 7.47
C ARG A 30 4.19 2.37 7.68
N ILE A 31 5.25 3.16 7.62
CA ILE A 31 5.16 4.62 7.66
C ILE A 31 6.22 5.19 6.73
N GLY A 32 5.84 6.15 5.89
CA GLY A 32 6.74 6.73 4.90
C GLY A 32 6.33 8.10 4.44
N ALA A 33 7.27 8.76 3.77
CA ALA A 33 7.08 10.06 3.17
C ALA A 33 7.80 10.13 1.82
N GLY A 34 7.38 11.08 0.98
CA GLY A 34 7.99 11.32 -0.32
C GLY A 34 7.21 12.31 -1.14
N VAL A 35 7.03 12.00 -2.42
CA VAL A 35 6.44 12.91 -3.41
C VAL A 35 5.31 12.23 -4.17
N ALA A 36 4.36 13.03 -4.64
CA ALA A 36 3.33 12.62 -5.56
C ALA A 36 3.30 13.53 -6.78
N VAL A 37 2.86 12.96 -7.89
CA VAL A 37 2.54 13.66 -9.13
C VAL A 37 1.05 13.51 -9.37
N MET A 38 0.38 14.64 -9.50
CA MET A 38 -1.06 14.74 -9.70
C MET A 38 -1.33 15.71 -10.86
N GLN A 39 -2.57 15.79 -11.34
CA GLN A 39 -2.94 16.72 -12.42
C GLN A 39 -2.61 18.17 -12.07
N GLU A 40 -2.72 18.54 -10.79
CA GLU A 40 -2.47 19.87 -10.27
C GLU A 40 -0.99 20.19 -10.07
N GLY A 41 -0.11 19.20 -10.24
CA GLY A 41 1.33 19.32 -10.16
C GLY A 41 1.97 18.39 -9.12
N PRO A 42 3.25 18.65 -8.77
CA PRO A 42 3.94 17.90 -7.74
C PRO A 42 3.38 18.23 -6.34
N ALA A 43 3.37 17.22 -5.49
CA ALA A 43 2.94 17.31 -4.10
C ALA A 43 3.90 16.53 -3.19
N LEU A 44 3.91 16.89 -1.91
CA LEU A 44 4.42 16.03 -0.85
C LEU A 44 3.43 14.89 -0.62
N ALA A 45 3.95 13.73 -0.24
CA ALA A 45 3.16 12.56 0.13
C ALA A 45 3.62 12.00 1.47
N ALA A 46 2.66 11.55 2.28
CA ALA A 46 2.89 10.75 3.46
C ALA A 46 1.96 9.53 3.41
N PHE A 47 2.47 8.38 3.84
CA PHE A 47 1.77 7.11 3.80
C PHE A 47 1.94 6.39 5.12
N ALA A 48 0.87 5.75 5.58
CA ALA A 48 0.93 4.77 6.65
C ALA A 48 -0.01 3.59 6.36
N SER A 49 0.36 2.40 6.81
CA SER A 49 -0.53 1.25 6.80
C SER A 49 -0.30 0.34 8.01
N ALA A 50 -1.36 -0.36 8.38
CA ALA A 50 -1.32 -1.43 9.37
C ALA A 50 -2.01 -2.65 8.77
N MET A 51 -1.28 -3.75 8.60
CA MET A 51 -1.75 -4.96 7.94
C MET A 51 -1.61 -6.17 8.86
N LEU A 52 -2.68 -6.94 9.00
CA LEU A 52 -2.67 -8.21 9.71
C LEU A 52 -1.97 -9.26 8.84
N LEU A 53 -0.99 -9.95 9.43
CA LEU A 53 -0.16 -10.98 8.80
C LEU A 53 0.45 -10.52 7.47
N SER A 54 0.76 -9.24 7.33
CA SER A 54 1.23 -8.65 6.07
C SER A 54 0.32 -8.97 4.86
N SER A 55 -1.00 -9.07 5.06
CA SER A 55 -1.93 -9.54 4.04
C SER A 55 -3.10 -8.61 3.78
N ALA A 56 -3.76 -8.12 4.83
CA ALA A 56 -4.92 -7.25 4.73
C ALA A 56 -4.95 -6.27 5.88
N GLY A 57 -5.40 -5.04 5.64
CA GLY A 57 -5.53 -4.06 6.70
C GLY A 57 -5.99 -2.71 6.21
N VAL A 58 -5.52 -1.67 6.88
CA VAL A 58 -5.92 -0.30 6.64
C VAL A 58 -4.75 0.55 6.18
N TYR A 59 -5.03 1.59 5.41
CA TYR A 59 -4.05 2.58 5.02
C TYR A 59 -4.57 4.00 5.23
N VAL A 60 -3.62 4.92 5.40
CA VAL A 60 -3.82 6.36 5.34
C VAL A 60 -2.81 6.94 4.35
N HIS A 61 -3.25 7.83 3.48
CA HIS A 61 -2.40 8.53 2.53
C HIS A 61 -2.73 10.02 2.56
N TYR A 62 -1.72 10.87 2.73
CA TYR A 62 -1.87 12.30 2.77
C TYR A 62 -1.02 12.95 1.69
N THR A 63 -1.58 13.93 0.97
CA THR A 63 -0.81 14.73 0.01
C THR A 63 -1.03 16.23 0.17
N ASP A 64 0.05 16.98 -0.04
CA ASP A 64 0.05 18.44 0.02
C ASP A 64 0.79 19.03 -1.18
N ALA A 65 0.08 19.74 -2.05
CA ALA A 65 0.67 20.35 -3.24
C ALA A 65 1.65 21.48 -2.87
N PHE A 66 2.76 21.59 -3.61
CA PHE A 66 3.78 22.61 -3.35
C PHE A 66 3.37 24.04 -3.73
N ASP A 67 2.39 24.19 -4.63
CA ASP A 67 2.04 25.48 -5.21
C ASP A 67 1.08 26.26 -4.29
N GLU A 68 1.57 27.36 -3.71
CA GLU A 68 0.75 28.30 -2.92
C GLU A 68 -0.14 29.20 -3.79
N GLY A 69 0.23 29.42 -5.06
CA GLY A 69 -0.47 30.31 -5.99
C GLY A 69 -1.68 29.64 -6.65
N ARG A 70 -1.66 28.32 -6.78
CA ARG A 70 -2.85 27.53 -7.12
C ARG A 70 -3.58 27.17 -5.84
N ARG A 71 -4.91 27.28 -5.83
CA ARG A 71 -5.77 26.82 -4.73
C ARG A 71 -5.84 25.28 -4.71
N THR A 72 -4.69 24.61 -4.85
CA THR A 72 -4.62 23.17 -4.93
C THR A 72 -4.84 22.61 -3.52
N PRO A 73 -5.92 21.83 -3.33
CA PRO A 73 -6.29 21.38 -2.00
C PRO A 73 -5.36 20.27 -1.50
N ARG A 74 -5.20 20.21 -0.19
CA ARG A 74 -4.60 19.05 0.48
C ARG A 74 -5.56 17.87 0.33
N SER A 75 -5.06 16.66 0.32
CA SER A 75 -5.94 15.48 0.34
C SER A 75 -5.52 14.48 1.38
N ILE A 76 -6.51 13.84 1.99
CA ILE A 76 -6.31 12.68 2.84
C ILE A 76 -7.19 11.55 2.33
N SER A 77 -6.63 10.36 2.26
CA SER A 77 -7.33 9.14 1.89
C SER A 77 -7.16 8.11 3.00
N THR A 78 -8.22 7.35 3.28
CA THR A 78 -8.15 6.20 4.16
C THR A 78 -9.02 5.07 3.62
N GLY A 79 -8.61 3.84 3.85
CA GLY A 79 -9.35 2.70 3.35
C GLY A 79 -8.75 1.36 3.72
N LEU A 80 -9.19 0.34 3.00
CA LEU A 80 -8.69 -1.02 3.11
C LEU A 80 -7.61 -1.27 2.07
N VAL A 81 -6.63 -2.09 2.43
CA VAL A 81 -5.56 -2.55 1.55
C VAL A 81 -5.35 -4.04 1.72
N ILE A 82 -5.09 -4.74 0.62
CA ILE A 82 -4.73 -6.16 0.61
C ILE A 82 -3.48 -6.40 -0.25
N GLU A 83 -2.68 -7.39 0.13
CA GLU A 83 -1.51 -7.92 -0.59
C GLU A 83 -1.83 -9.32 -1.12
N PRO A 84 -2.56 -9.44 -2.24
CA PRO A 84 -3.05 -10.73 -2.72
C PRO A 84 -1.93 -11.67 -3.17
N LEU A 85 -0.82 -11.13 -3.70
CA LEU A 85 0.28 -11.95 -4.19
C LEU A 85 1.00 -12.66 -3.04
N PHE A 86 1.17 -12.00 -1.89
CA PHE A 86 1.69 -12.65 -0.69
C PHE A 86 0.84 -13.87 -0.29
N LEU A 87 -0.48 -13.70 -0.22
CA LEU A 87 -1.40 -14.77 0.18
C LEU A 87 -1.34 -15.96 -0.78
N ALA A 88 -1.42 -15.68 -2.09
CA ALA A 88 -1.37 -16.72 -3.10
C ALA A 88 -0.02 -17.44 -3.10
N ARG A 89 1.09 -16.70 -3.08
CA ARG A 89 2.43 -17.28 -3.15
C ARG A 89 2.80 -18.07 -1.90
N THR A 90 2.35 -17.62 -0.74
CA THR A 90 2.50 -18.36 0.52
C THR A 90 1.68 -19.66 0.51
N ALA A 91 0.41 -19.59 0.11
CA ALA A 91 -0.47 -20.77 0.11
C ALA A 91 0.00 -21.88 -0.85
N PHE A 92 0.67 -21.52 -1.94
CA PHE A 92 1.13 -22.46 -2.97
C PHE A 92 2.65 -22.69 -2.99
N ASN A 93 3.39 -22.16 -2.01
CA ASN A 93 4.86 -22.29 -1.91
C ASN A 93 5.59 -21.86 -3.20
N LEU A 94 5.24 -20.67 -3.72
CA LEU A 94 5.73 -20.15 -5.01
C LEU A 94 6.93 -19.19 -4.87
N GLN A 95 7.67 -19.26 -3.75
CA GLN A 95 8.87 -18.46 -3.52
C GLN A 95 9.96 -18.83 -4.53
N ILE A 96 10.67 -17.82 -5.03
CA ILE A 96 11.74 -17.98 -6.02
C ILE A 96 13.08 -18.22 -5.30
N GLY A 97 13.18 -17.87 -4.01
CA GLY A 97 14.36 -18.04 -3.16
C GLY A 97 15.24 -16.79 -3.07
N SER A 98 14.85 -15.70 -3.75
CA SER A 98 15.51 -14.39 -3.62
C SER A 98 14.67 -13.50 -2.71
N GLY A 99 15.14 -13.27 -1.48
CA GLY A 99 14.38 -12.52 -0.47
C GLY A 99 13.91 -11.15 -0.95
N ARG A 100 14.76 -10.37 -1.62
CA ARG A 100 14.36 -9.06 -2.17
C ARG A 100 13.28 -9.18 -3.23
N LEU A 101 13.40 -10.14 -4.14
CA LEU A 101 12.47 -10.29 -5.26
C LEU A 101 11.12 -10.84 -4.78
N ASP A 102 11.15 -11.85 -3.92
CA ASP A 102 9.95 -12.45 -3.35
C ASP A 102 9.19 -11.41 -2.51
N LEU A 103 9.88 -10.67 -1.63
CA LEU A 103 9.26 -9.59 -0.86
C LEU A 103 8.72 -8.46 -1.75
N ALA A 104 9.41 -8.12 -2.84
CA ALA A 104 8.92 -7.12 -3.79
C ALA A 104 7.63 -7.59 -4.47
N ILE A 105 7.61 -8.79 -5.05
CA ILE A 105 6.43 -9.36 -5.72
C ILE A 105 5.26 -9.43 -4.73
N ASP A 106 5.52 -9.93 -3.53
CA ASP A 106 4.49 -10.12 -2.52
C ASP A 106 3.90 -8.80 -1.99
N SER A 107 4.63 -7.69 -2.12
CA SER A 107 4.18 -6.36 -1.69
C SER A 107 3.16 -5.70 -2.64
N PHE A 108 2.81 -6.36 -3.74
CA PHE A 108 1.78 -5.86 -4.64
C PHE A 108 0.47 -5.70 -3.87
N ALA A 109 0.01 -4.46 -3.80
CA ALA A 109 -1.11 -4.05 -2.97
C ALA A 109 -2.26 -3.53 -3.82
N ILE A 110 -3.49 -3.87 -3.42
CA ILE A 110 -4.72 -3.29 -3.96
C ILE A 110 -5.41 -2.58 -2.81
N GLY A 111 -5.77 -1.31 -3.00
CA GLY A 111 -6.45 -0.51 -1.99
C GLY A 111 -7.76 0.07 -2.50
N LEU A 112 -8.75 0.14 -1.62
CA LEU A 112 -10.03 0.80 -1.84
C LEU A 112 -10.37 1.64 -0.61
N GLY A 113 -10.70 2.91 -0.79
CA GLY A 113 -10.94 3.82 0.31
C GLY A 113 -11.79 5.02 -0.06
N ALA A 114 -11.96 5.90 0.92
CA ALA A 114 -12.51 7.22 0.72
C ALA A 114 -11.38 8.26 0.72
N TYR A 115 -11.55 9.34 -0.03
CA TYR A 115 -10.67 10.50 0.02
C TYR A 115 -11.43 11.79 0.28
N TRP A 116 -10.77 12.73 0.95
CA TRP A 116 -11.28 14.06 1.25
C TRP A 116 -10.29 15.11 0.77
N THR A 117 -10.85 16.21 0.29
CA THR A 117 -10.11 17.33 -0.30
C THR A 117 -10.12 18.51 0.66
N ILE A 118 -9.10 18.68 1.50
CA ILE A 118 -9.06 19.73 2.54
C ILE A 118 -8.77 21.09 1.88
N PRO A 119 -9.72 22.05 1.89
CA PRO A 119 -9.49 23.38 1.33
C PRO A 119 -8.44 24.13 2.15
N ARG A 120 -7.61 24.95 1.49
CA ARG A 120 -6.64 25.83 2.18
C ARG A 120 -7.28 27.08 2.79
N LEU A 121 -8.45 27.48 2.30
CA LEU A 121 -9.22 28.64 2.76
C LEU A 121 -10.53 28.18 3.42
N PRO A 122 -11.06 28.92 4.40
CA PRO A 122 -12.35 28.60 5.02
C PRO A 122 -13.49 28.79 4.01
N THR A 123 -13.82 27.73 3.27
CA THR A 123 -15.02 27.61 2.45
C THR A 123 -16.02 26.66 3.11
N ASN A 124 -17.30 26.78 2.73
CA ASN A 124 -18.46 26.06 3.28
C ASN A 124 -18.19 24.55 3.51
N PRO A 125 -18.70 23.92 4.60
CA PRO A 125 -18.07 22.78 5.27
C PRO A 125 -18.49 21.39 4.76
N LEU A 126 -19.15 21.28 3.62
CA LEU A 126 -19.60 19.97 3.10
C LEU A 126 -18.53 19.37 2.20
N ASN A 127 -17.46 18.88 2.83
CA ASN A 127 -16.45 18.07 2.16
C ASN A 127 -16.97 16.64 2.06
N GLU A 128 -17.72 16.36 1.00
CA GLU A 128 -18.19 15.01 0.72
C GLU A 128 -17.01 14.10 0.33
N PRO A 129 -16.92 12.88 0.91
CA PRO A 129 -15.88 11.94 0.54
C PRO A 129 -16.08 11.47 -0.90
N GLY A 130 -15.00 11.45 -1.67
CA GLY A 130 -14.94 10.69 -2.92
C GLY A 130 -14.41 9.27 -2.69
N LEU A 131 -14.43 8.45 -3.73
CA LEU A 131 -13.90 7.09 -3.71
C LEU A 131 -12.47 7.06 -4.26
N GLU A 132 -11.59 6.27 -3.64
CA GLU A 132 -10.22 6.06 -4.10
C GLU A 132 -9.97 4.58 -4.35
N PHE A 133 -9.55 4.24 -5.57
CA PHE A 133 -8.97 2.94 -5.91
C PHE A 133 -7.46 3.10 -6.08
N SER A 134 -6.68 2.15 -5.57
CA SER A 134 -5.22 2.24 -5.67
C SER A 134 -4.55 0.90 -5.91
N LEU A 135 -3.41 0.98 -6.58
CA LEU A 135 -2.44 -0.09 -6.75
C LEU A 135 -1.13 0.36 -6.13
N GLY A 136 -0.49 -0.53 -5.38
CA GLY A 136 0.76 -0.27 -4.68
C GLY A 136 1.79 -1.35 -4.95
N PHE A 137 3.06 -0.98 -4.84
CA PHE A 137 4.18 -1.89 -4.91
C PHE A 137 5.31 -1.37 -4.03
N GLY A 138 5.96 -2.25 -3.27
CA GLY A 138 7.08 -1.94 -2.38
C GLY A 138 8.36 -2.62 -2.84
N LEU A 139 9.44 -1.86 -2.97
CA LEU A 139 10.78 -2.37 -3.26
C LEU A 139 11.60 -2.39 -1.96
N PRO A 140 11.75 -3.54 -1.31
CA PRO A 140 12.56 -3.65 -0.09
C PRO A 140 14.04 -3.48 -0.42
N ILE A 141 14.73 -2.67 0.39
CA ILE A 141 16.18 -2.45 0.23
C ILE A 141 16.97 -3.64 0.81
N LEU A 142 16.45 -4.25 1.87
CA LEU A 142 17.05 -5.40 2.54
C LEU A 142 16.35 -6.70 2.10
N ALA A 143 17.02 -7.84 2.25
CA ALA A 143 16.43 -9.17 2.04
C ALA A 143 15.65 -9.65 3.29
N SER A 144 15.04 -8.72 4.02
CA SER A 144 14.26 -8.95 5.24
C SER A 144 12.95 -8.17 5.15
N ALA A 145 11.90 -8.74 5.72
CA ALA A 145 10.57 -8.14 5.74
C ALA A 145 10.52 -6.84 6.55
N THR A 146 11.35 -6.71 7.60
CA THR A 146 11.52 -5.47 8.35
C THR A 146 12.64 -4.64 7.74
N GLY A 147 12.40 -3.35 7.57
CA GLY A 147 13.41 -2.41 7.09
C GLY A 147 12.87 -1.36 6.11
N PRO A 148 13.77 -0.66 5.41
CA PRO A 148 13.38 0.41 4.51
C PRO A 148 12.89 -0.15 3.17
N VAL A 149 11.82 0.47 2.66
CA VAL A 149 11.11 0.08 1.44
C VAL A 149 10.85 1.33 0.59
N LEU A 150 11.14 1.26 -0.71
CA LEU A 150 10.71 2.26 -1.67
C LEU A 150 9.32 1.89 -2.18
N GLY A 151 8.30 2.63 -1.75
CA GLY A 151 6.92 2.44 -2.15
C GLY A 151 6.58 3.23 -3.41
N VAL A 152 5.90 2.58 -4.35
CA VAL A 152 5.24 3.20 -5.51
C VAL A 152 3.75 2.94 -5.38
N ARG A 153 2.93 3.98 -5.52
CA ARG A 153 1.47 3.85 -5.44
C ARG A 153 0.80 4.71 -6.49
N ALA A 154 -0.03 4.07 -7.31
CA ALA A 154 -0.94 4.72 -8.25
C ALA A 154 -2.36 4.72 -7.67
N ALA A 155 -3.08 5.83 -7.79
CA ALA A 155 -4.46 5.95 -7.33
C ALA A 155 -5.33 6.66 -8.36
N LEU A 156 -6.60 6.25 -8.41
CA LEU A 156 -7.68 6.84 -9.20
C LEU A 156 -8.78 7.30 -8.23
N ARG A 157 -9.31 8.51 -8.43
CA ARG A 157 -10.19 9.18 -7.47
C ARG A 157 -11.48 9.64 -8.12
N ALA A 158 -12.60 9.02 -7.75
CA ALA A 158 -13.90 9.45 -8.21
C ALA A 158 -14.50 10.47 -7.22
N SER A 159 -14.66 11.71 -7.67
CA SER A 159 -15.39 12.73 -6.90
C SER A 159 -16.89 12.38 -6.79
N PRO A 160 -17.61 12.91 -5.79
CA PRO A 160 -19.07 12.74 -5.72
C PRO A 160 -19.81 13.18 -7.00
N ALA A 161 -19.32 14.23 -7.67
CA ALA A 161 -19.85 14.71 -8.95
C ALA A 161 -19.62 13.71 -10.10
N ALA A 162 -18.45 13.08 -10.15
CA ALA A 162 -18.16 12.03 -11.12
C ALA A 162 -19.01 10.78 -10.87
N MET A 163 -19.25 10.43 -9.61
CA MET A 163 -20.07 9.26 -9.23
C MET A 163 -21.57 9.46 -9.51
N SER A 164 -22.06 10.70 -9.48
CA SER A 164 -23.46 11.02 -9.81
C SER A 164 -23.76 11.06 -11.32
N GLY A 165 -22.73 10.90 -12.17
CA GLY A 165 -22.86 10.94 -13.63
C GLY A 165 -23.00 12.35 -14.21
N ALA A 166 -22.73 13.39 -13.42
CA ALA A 166 -22.76 14.78 -13.87
C ALA A 166 -21.58 15.15 -14.78
N GLU A 167 -20.48 14.40 -14.72
CA GLU A 167 -19.26 14.63 -15.51
C GLU A 167 -18.92 13.42 -16.40
N ARG A 168 -18.27 13.66 -17.55
CA ARG A 168 -17.77 12.59 -18.43
C ARG A 168 -16.59 11.87 -17.76
N PHE A 169 -16.52 10.54 -17.94
CA PHE A 169 -15.51 9.70 -17.29
C PHE A 169 -14.15 9.79 -18.01
N GLY A 170 -13.26 10.65 -17.53
CA GLY A 170 -11.85 10.72 -17.94
C GLY A 170 -10.91 10.29 -16.82
N LEU A 171 -10.02 9.31 -17.06
CA LEU A 171 -9.08 8.79 -16.05
C LEU A 171 -8.18 9.87 -15.43
N VAL A 172 -7.70 10.82 -16.24
CA VAL A 172 -6.85 11.93 -15.79
C VAL A 172 -7.67 13.01 -15.08
N GLU A 173 -8.89 13.26 -15.56
CA GLU A 173 -9.84 14.23 -15.00
C GLU A 173 -10.38 13.76 -13.62
N GLN A 174 -10.37 12.46 -13.36
CA GLN A 174 -10.71 11.82 -12.09
C GLN A 174 -9.53 11.74 -11.10
N GLY A 175 -8.72 12.80 -11.01
CA GLY A 175 -7.73 12.94 -9.95
C GLY A 175 -6.71 11.80 -9.86
N ALA A 176 -6.22 11.31 -11.01
CA ALA A 176 -5.17 10.30 -11.04
C ALA A 176 -3.90 10.80 -10.32
N GLN A 177 -3.31 9.92 -9.52
CA GLN A 177 -2.17 10.24 -8.68
C GLN A 177 -1.13 9.12 -8.76
N LEU A 178 0.14 9.50 -8.84
CA LEU A 178 1.28 8.59 -8.68
C LEU A 178 2.17 9.10 -7.55
N SER A 179 2.48 8.25 -6.58
CA SER A 179 3.26 8.59 -5.40
C SER A 179 4.45 7.65 -5.24
N PHE A 180 5.56 8.24 -4.80
CA PHE A 180 6.82 7.58 -4.51
C PHE A 180 7.20 7.92 -3.07
N THR A 181 7.37 6.92 -2.23
CA THR A 181 7.64 7.09 -0.80
C THR A 181 8.84 6.26 -0.36
N LEU A 182 9.64 6.80 0.54
CA LEU A 182 10.57 5.99 1.32
C LEU A 182 9.90 5.69 2.65
N ALA A 183 9.63 4.42 2.90
CA ALA A 183 8.93 3.95 4.08
C ALA A 183 9.82 3.05 4.94
N TRP A 184 9.56 3.06 6.23
CA TRP A 184 10.00 2.00 7.14
C TRP A 184 8.87 1.00 7.30
N ARG A 185 9.19 -0.29 7.15
CA ARG A 185 8.31 -1.43 7.43
C ARG A 185 8.78 -2.14 8.69
N GLN A 186 7.86 -2.36 9.63
CA GLN A 186 8.13 -3.01 10.90
C GLN A 186 7.10 -4.11 11.15
N LEU A 187 7.57 -5.32 11.45
CA LEU A 187 6.74 -6.38 12.00
C LEU A 187 6.74 -6.31 13.52
N ALA A 188 5.54 -6.37 14.11
CA ALA A 188 5.32 -6.35 15.55
C ALA A 188 4.47 -7.55 15.97
N ALA A 189 4.85 -8.18 17.08
CA ALA A 189 4.04 -9.20 17.74
C ALA A 189 2.99 -8.53 18.63
N ALA A 190 1.80 -8.32 18.08
CA ALA A 190 0.66 -7.74 18.77
C ALA A 190 -0.25 -8.82 19.41
N HIS A 191 -0.05 -10.10 19.07
CA HIS A 191 -0.85 -11.23 19.57
C HIS A 191 -2.37 -11.05 19.34
N LEU A 192 -2.74 -10.41 18.23
CA LEU A 192 -4.12 -10.17 17.83
C LEU A 192 -4.87 -11.48 17.57
N ILE A 193 -4.15 -12.51 17.12
CA ILE A 193 -4.70 -13.83 16.84
C ILE A 193 -4.92 -14.61 18.15
N ASP A 194 -4.04 -14.45 19.15
CA ASP A 194 -4.10 -15.16 20.44
C ASP A 194 -5.07 -14.52 21.45
N ALA A 195 -5.57 -13.31 21.19
CA ALA A 195 -6.42 -12.57 22.11
C ALA A 195 -7.72 -13.33 22.46
N ARG A 196 -8.22 -14.18 21.56
CA ARG A 196 -9.42 -14.98 21.79
C ARG A 196 -9.20 -16.10 22.81
N ASP A 197 -8.02 -16.68 22.88
CA ASP A 197 -7.74 -17.83 23.76
C ASP A 197 -7.59 -17.42 25.23
N ARG A 198 -7.25 -16.15 25.50
CA ARG A 198 -7.20 -15.62 26.87
C ARG A 198 -8.58 -15.29 27.45
N ALA A 199 -9.58 -15.02 26.61
CA ALA A 199 -10.92 -14.65 27.08
C ALA A 199 -11.79 -15.85 27.52
N VAL A 200 -11.33 -17.08 27.28
CA VAL A 200 -12.06 -18.33 27.57
C VAL A 200 -11.48 -19.08 28.79
N ARG A 201 -10.51 -18.50 29.51
CA ARG A 201 -9.99 -19.03 30.77
C ARG A 201 -10.60 -18.36 31.99
#